data_AF-A0AAV1D8C6-F1
#
_entry.id   AF-A0AAV1D8C6-F1
#
_cell.length_a   1.000
_cell.length_b   1.000
_cell.length_c   1.000
_cell.angle_alpha   90.00
_cell.angle_beta   90.00
_cell.angle_gamma   90.00
#
_symmetry.space_group_name_H-M   'P 1'
#
loop_
_entity.id
_entity.type
_entity.pdbx_description
1 polymer ?
#
loop_
_entity_poly.entity_id
_entity_poly.type
_entity_poly.pdbx_seq_one_letter_code
_entity_poly.pdbx_strand_id
1 'polypeptide(L)'
;MGCMSSISMLLTLILLGAAVSSAEEPIYVYNQQPLSRAGDAFVLSGGSGAIIAVKMILPQPFALIDILSYIIFENVTFSRDVTAGDDYAKDEPCSGLVEVVIIEVIAGREQNVTCCTPDVSKFHGCEIGQVYMPSAKNLQVIRVHFRANSAYARMKNRRAYFNETGIYNLFFVSCDPALKGLKVSGKTIWKNECDVCLPGEVHSLRYFSVFMMIAYIFLFFVSNICELQFQSDLIVPTVLSGLLGMIAWEKLCKNFDATVYGSKNNLKTWILSISWLTVVLASIRKTLLRLLILSIAKGSRFSLVRSGLAGFAVMFFGVIYFSFYMWMEMAEYERSPYDNVFLPYVVLILDLGLSLWIYKSLRNTMDPLQRRINNVQGDIYCKFLLVLAVTFVAHVVLWCIELRFKVGDRFKEKWQYAWVFHVLWEIGGFGVLICCFWVLMEHHLESREIELPVHQQ
;
A
#
# COMPACT_ATOMS: atom_id res chain seq x y z
N MET A 1 23.66 -32.11 7.53
CA MET A 1 22.18 -32.20 7.41
C MET A 1 21.49 -30.83 7.29
N GLY A 2 21.98 -29.75 7.95
CA GLY A 2 21.35 -28.42 7.83
C GLY A 2 21.34 -27.81 6.41
N CYS A 3 22.44 -27.90 5.66
CA CYS A 3 22.56 -27.29 4.32
C CYS A 3 21.58 -27.88 3.28
N MET A 4 21.33 -29.19 3.30
CA MET A 4 20.34 -29.82 2.41
C MET A 4 18.89 -29.42 2.74
N SER A 5 18.60 -29.19 4.03
CA SER A 5 17.28 -28.69 4.48
C SER A 5 17.05 -27.25 3.99
N SER A 6 18.06 -26.38 4.11
CA SER A 6 18.00 -25.00 3.64
C SER A 6 17.82 -24.88 2.13
N ILE A 7 18.53 -25.71 1.34
CA ILE A 7 18.38 -25.71 -0.13
C ILE A 7 17.00 -26.21 -0.55
N SER A 8 16.47 -27.24 0.11
CA SER A 8 15.11 -27.72 -0.12
C SER A 8 14.07 -26.65 0.21
N MET A 9 14.26 -25.89 1.28
CA MET A 9 13.36 -24.80 1.70
C MET A 9 13.43 -23.58 0.76
N LEU A 10 14.62 -23.27 0.22
CA LEU A 10 14.79 -22.25 -0.81
C LEU A 10 14.06 -22.61 -2.11
N LEU A 11 14.20 -23.86 -2.56
CA LEU A 11 13.53 -24.37 -3.76
C LEU A 11 12.02 -24.36 -3.60
N THR A 12 11.48 -24.74 -2.43
CA THR A 12 10.03 -24.65 -2.18
C THR A 12 9.55 -23.20 -2.12
N LEU A 13 10.30 -22.26 -1.54
CA LEU A 13 9.94 -20.84 -1.54
C LEU A 13 9.98 -20.22 -2.94
N ILE A 14 10.97 -20.57 -3.77
CA ILE A 14 11.06 -20.10 -5.16
C ILE A 14 9.92 -20.68 -5.99
N LEU A 15 9.61 -21.97 -5.82
CA LEU A 15 8.49 -22.62 -6.51
C LEU A 15 7.13 -22.07 -6.08
N LEU A 16 6.94 -21.76 -4.78
CA LEU A 16 5.76 -21.04 -4.30
C LEU A 16 5.68 -19.64 -4.91
N GLY A 17 6.79 -18.90 -4.96
CA GLY A 17 6.85 -17.56 -5.55
C GLY A 17 6.54 -17.56 -7.06
N ALA A 18 6.97 -18.59 -7.79
CA ALA A 18 6.68 -18.75 -9.22
C ALA A 18 5.22 -19.16 -9.48
N ALA A 19 4.61 -19.97 -8.61
CA ALA A 19 3.20 -20.37 -8.72
C ALA A 19 2.21 -19.20 -8.49
N VAL A 20 2.67 -18.11 -7.87
CA VAL A 20 1.90 -16.92 -7.52
C VAL A 20 1.77 -15.92 -8.69
N SER A 21 2.27 -16.24 -9.89
CA SER A 21 2.22 -15.28 -11.02
C SER A 21 0.81 -15.00 -11.57
N SER A 22 -0.18 -15.84 -11.30
CA SER A 22 -1.57 -15.60 -11.74
C SER A 22 -2.27 -14.63 -10.79
N ALA A 23 -2.57 -13.40 -11.24
CA ALA A 23 -3.40 -12.46 -10.49
C ALA A 23 -4.86 -12.58 -10.92
N GLU A 24 -5.77 -12.66 -9.96
CA GLU A 24 -7.19 -12.48 -10.21
C GLU A 24 -7.56 -10.99 -10.23
N GLU A 25 -8.44 -10.62 -11.16
CA GLU A 25 -8.90 -9.26 -11.39
C GLU A 25 -9.71 -8.71 -10.19
N PRO A 26 -9.72 -7.39 -9.91
CA PRO A 26 -10.55 -6.83 -8.86
C PRO A 26 -12.05 -6.99 -9.19
N ILE A 27 -12.74 -7.75 -8.34
CA ILE A 27 -14.19 -8.03 -8.43
C ILE A 27 -14.91 -7.35 -7.26
N TYR A 28 -15.82 -6.43 -7.56
CA TYR A 28 -16.74 -5.87 -6.56
C TYR A 28 -18.06 -6.62 -6.62
N VAL A 29 -18.49 -7.17 -5.48
CA VAL A 29 -19.74 -7.91 -5.36
C VAL A 29 -20.70 -7.11 -4.49
N TYR A 30 -21.88 -6.81 -5.03
CA TYR A 30 -22.96 -6.15 -4.30
C TYR A 30 -24.00 -7.22 -3.94
N ASN A 31 -24.33 -7.31 -2.66
CA ASN A 31 -25.33 -8.25 -2.16
C ASN A 31 -26.41 -7.48 -1.39
N GLN A 32 -27.47 -7.07 -2.09
CA GLN A 32 -28.59 -6.29 -1.53
C GLN A 32 -28.14 -5.07 -0.71
N GLN A 33 -27.09 -4.38 -1.16
CA GLN A 33 -26.57 -3.22 -0.46
C GLN A 33 -27.50 -2.02 -0.65
N PRO A 34 -27.97 -1.37 0.43
CA PRO A 34 -28.85 -0.21 0.33
C PRO A 34 -28.08 1.04 -0.11
N LEU A 35 -28.72 1.91 -0.88
CA LEU A 35 -28.18 3.25 -1.14
C LEU A 35 -28.35 4.12 0.12
N SER A 36 -27.30 4.86 0.49
CA SER A 36 -27.36 5.82 1.58
C SER A 36 -27.82 7.18 1.07
N ARG A 37 -28.45 7.97 1.95
CA ARG A 37 -28.89 9.32 1.61
C ARG A 37 -27.70 10.27 1.65
N ALA A 38 -27.44 10.98 0.56
CA ALA A 38 -26.43 12.02 0.43
C ALA A 38 -27.11 13.30 -0.11
N GLY A 39 -27.55 14.18 0.81
CA GLY A 39 -28.36 15.35 0.46
C GLY A 39 -29.74 14.96 -0.10
N ASP A 40 -30.03 15.45 -1.31
CA ASP A 40 -31.28 15.21 -2.05
C ASP A 40 -31.21 13.94 -2.94
N ALA A 41 -30.07 13.25 -2.97
CA ALA A 41 -29.86 12.03 -3.74
C ALA A 41 -29.66 10.81 -2.84
N PHE A 42 -29.95 9.63 -3.40
CA PHE A 42 -29.50 8.35 -2.86
C PHE A 42 -28.24 7.91 -3.62
N VAL A 43 -27.17 7.58 -2.91
CA VAL A 43 -25.87 7.24 -3.50
C VAL A 43 -25.31 5.96 -2.87
N LEU A 44 -24.71 5.09 -3.69
CA LEU A 44 -23.88 3.97 -3.26
C LEU A 44 -22.57 3.99 -4.04
N SER A 45 -21.44 3.90 -3.34
CA SER A 45 -20.14 3.69 -3.98
C SER A 45 -20.04 2.24 -4.46
N GLY A 46 -19.93 2.07 -5.77
CA GLY A 46 -19.76 0.77 -6.42
C GLY A 46 -18.31 0.34 -6.57
N GLY A 47 -17.35 1.14 -6.12
CA GLY A 47 -15.92 0.81 -6.17
C GLY A 47 -15.08 1.93 -6.75
N SER A 48 -13.79 1.87 -6.46
CA SER A 48 -12.78 2.83 -6.93
C SER A 48 -11.59 2.03 -7.45
N GLY A 49 -11.09 2.39 -8.63
CA GLY A 49 -9.94 1.73 -9.22
C GLY A 49 -9.20 2.65 -10.18
N ALA A 50 -7.87 2.61 -10.13
CA ALA A 50 -7.05 3.22 -11.16
C ALA A 50 -7.01 2.33 -12.41
N ILE A 51 -7.35 2.95 -13.54
CA ILE A 51 -7.42 2.35 -14.87
C ILE A 51 -6.30 2.94 -15.72
N ILE A 52 -5.61 2.08 -16.47
CA ILE A 52 -4.59 2.49 -17.41
C ILE A 52 -5.09 2.23 -18.82
N ALA A 53 -5.24 3.29 -19.62
CA ALA A 53 -5.46 3.18 -21.05
C ALA A 53 -4.09 3.21 -21.75
N VAL A 54 -3.77 2.16 -22.50
CA VAL A 54 -2.52 2.09 -23.27
C VAL A 54 -2.84 2.36 -24.73
N LYS A 55 -2.27 3.44 -25.27
CA LYS A 55 -2.35 3.73 -26.70
C LYS A 55 -1.08 3.25 -27.39
N MET A 56 -1.11 2.03 -27.93
CA MET A 56 0.02 1.51 -28.73
C MET A 56 -0.07 2.02 -30.16
N ILE A 57 0.94 2.76 -30.60
CA ILE A 57 1.13 3.13 -32.01
C ILE A 57 2.11 2.11 -32.61
N LEU A 58 1.60 1.09 -33.30
CA LEU A 58 2.45 0.20 -34.10
C LEU A 58 2.77 0.84 -35.46
N PRO A 59 4.00 0.68 -35.98
CA PRO A 59 4.31 1.03 -37.36
C PRO A 59 3.54 0.12 -38.32
N GLN A 60 2.94 0.71 -39.37
CA GLN A 60 2.16 0.01 -40.40
C GLN A 60 2.94 -1.14 -41.04
N PRO A 61 2.29 -2.29 -41.39
CA PRO A 61 0.92 -2.40 -41.89
C PRO A 61 -0.14 -2.85 -40.86
N PHE A 62 0.21 -2.96 -39.58
CA PHE A 62 -0.72 -3.42 -38.56
C PHE A 62 -1.53 -2.24 -38.00
N ALA A 63 -2.86 -2.34 -38.06
CA ALA A 63 -3.80 -1.35 -37.58
C ALA A 63 -3.54 -0.95 -36.11
N LEU A 64 -3.96 0.26 -35.73
CA LEU A 64 -3.95 0.75 -34.35
C LEU A 64 -4.76 -0.21 -33.47
N ILE A 65 -4.09 -1.01 -32.63
CA ILE A 65 -4.77 -1.81 -31.60
C ILE A 65 -4.85 -0.92 -30.37
N ASP A 66 -5.98 -0.24 -30.20
CA ASP A 66 -6.30 0.39 -28.92
C ASP A 66 -6.58 -0.74 -27.91
N ILE A 67 -5.63 -0.93 -26.99
CA ILE A 67 -5.76 -1.83 -25.84
C ILE A 67 -6.48 -0.99 -24.76
N LEU A 68 -7.81 -0.96 -24.85
CA LEU A 68 -8.74 -0.25 -23.98
C LEU A 68 -9.15 -1.07 -22.74
N SER A 69 -8.65 -0.68 -21.58
CA SER A 69 -9.18 -1.15 -20.29
C SER A 69 -10.69 -0.91 -20.15
N TYR A 70 -11.39 -1.82 -19.46
CA TYR A 70 -12.86 -1.78 -19.37
C TYR A 70 -13.43 -2.34 -18.07
N ILE A 71 -14.61 -1.85 -17.69
CA ILE A 71 -15.42 -2.40 -16.60
C ILE A 71 -16.54 -3.25 -17.18
N ILE A 72 -16.65 -4.49 -16.69
CA ILE A 72 -17.75 -5.40 -17.02
C ILE A 72 -18.81 -5.32 -15.92
N PHE A 73 -20.05 -5.07 -16.32
CA PHE A 73 -21.22 -5.22 -15.47
C PHE A 73 -21.84 -6.60 -15.68
N GLU A 74 -21.83 -7.45 -14.65
CA GLU A 74 -22.43 -8.78 -14.73
C GLU A 74 -23.62 -8.90 -13.76
N ASN A 75 -24.81 -9.13 -14.33
CA ASN A 75 -26.04 -9.38 -13.59
C ASN A 75 -26.33 -8.32 -12.52
N VAL A 76 -26.10 -7.04 -12.83
CA VAL A 76 -26.46 -5.93 -11.93
C VAL A 76 -27.97 -5.72 -11.99
N THR A 77 -28.59 -5.81 -10.82
CA THR A 77 -30.03 -5.67 -10.60
C THR A 77 -30.29 -4.69 -9.47
N PHE A 78 -31.27 -3.82 -9.67
CA PHE A 78 -31.76 -2.88 -8.70
C PHE A 78 -33.10 -3.38 -8.19
N SER A 79 -33.26 -3.47 -6.87
CA SER A 79 -34.53 -3.86 -6.24
C SER A 79 -35.06 -2.68 -5.44
N ARG A 80 -36.31 -2.29 -5.70
CA ARG A 80 -37.06 -1.31 -4.92
C ARG A 80 -38.05 -2.01 -4.01
N ASP A 81 -38.57 -1.29 -3.02
CA ASP A 81 -39.66 -1.80 -2.18
C ASP A 81 -40.93 -1.96 -3.02
N VAL A 82 -41.75 -2.97 -2.70
CA VAL A 82 -42.95 -3.32 -3.50
C VAL A 82 -43.98 -2.19 -3.44
N THR A 83 -44.11 -1.56 -2.27
CA THR A 83 -44.99 -0.42 -2.01
C THR A 83 -44.67 0.80 -2.86
N ALA A 84 -43.38 1.02 -3.17
CA ALA A 84 -42.93 2.10 -4.06
C ALA A 84 -43.22 1.83 -5.55
N GLY A 85 -43.58 0.60 -5.91
CA GLY A 85 -43.96 0.22 -7.27
C GLY A 85 -45.45 0.35 -7.56
N ASP A 86 -46.29 0.39 -6.52
CA ASP A 86 -47.76 0.39 -6.64
C ASP A 86 -48.33 1.75 -7.07
N ASP A 87 -47.56 2.83 -6.89
CA ASP A 87 -47.91 4.19 -7.35
C ASP A 87 -47.86 4.34 -8.88
N TYR A 88 -47.23 3.38 -9.58
CA TYR A 88 -47.01 3.42 -11.03
C TYR A 88 -47.98 2.51 -11.79
N ALA A 89 -48.50 2.99 -12.91
CA ALA A 89 -49.42 2.20 -13.74
C ALA A 89 -48.71 1.00 -14.39
N LYS A 90 -49.44 -0.10 -14.58
CA LYS A 90 -48.91 -1.36 -15.16
C LYS A 90 -48.37 -1.22 -16.60
N ASP A 91 -48.77 -0.16 -17.30
CA ASP A 91 -48.41 0.10 -18.70
C ASP A 91 -47.41 1.26 -18.87
N GLU A 92 -46.89 1.82 -17.77
CA GLU A 92 -45.96 2.93 -17.85
C GLU A 92 -44.56 2.45 -18.32
N PRO A 93 -44.02 3.02 -19.41
CA PRO A 93 -42.82 2.48 -20.06
C PRO A 93 -41.55 2.67 -19.24
N CYS A 94 -41.49 3.74 -18.44
CA CYS A 94 -40.34 4.08 -17.59
C CYS A 94 -40.86 4.57 -16.23
N SER A 95 -40.60 3.82 -15.17
CA SER A 95 -40.81 4.25 -13.78
C SER A 95 -39.46 4.28 -13.08
N GLY A 96 -39.16 5.30 -12.28
CA GLY A 96 -37.91 5.39 -11.49
C GLY A 96 -36.59 5.36 -12.29
N LEU A 97 -35.79 6.42 -12.16
CA LEU A 97 -34.47 6.52 -12.80
C LEU A 97 -33.35 6.15 -11.83
N VAL A 98 -32.47 5.22 -12.26
CA VAL A 98 -31.19 4.93 -11.60
C VAL A 98 -30.07 5.20 -12.59
N GLU A 99 -29.13 6.06 -12.19
CA GLU A 99 -27.96 6.40 -13.00
C GLU A 99 -26.72 5.73 -12.41
N VAL A 100 -26.02 4.95 -13.23
CA VAL A 100 -24.68 4.44 -12.93
C VAL A 100 -23.69 5.44 -13.49
N VAL A 101 -22.95 6.10 -12.60
CA VAL A 101 -22.06 7.20 -12.92
C VAL A 101 -20.63 6.74 -12.70
N ILE A 102 -19.80 6.88 -13.73
CA ILE A 102 -18.37 6.62 -13.67
C ILE A 102 -17.66 7.95 -13.89
N ILE A 103 -16.85 8.36 -12.91
CA ILE A 103 -16.13 9.63 -12.93
C ILE A 103 -14.67 9.44 -12.57
N GLU A 104 -13.80 10.23 -13.20
CA GLU A 104 -12.42 10.38 -12.79
C GLU A 104 -12.35 11.23 -11.50
N VAL A 105 -11.63 10.75 -10.49
CA VAL A 105 -11.41 11.47 -9.24
C VAL A 105 -10.31 12.52 -9.46
N ILE A 106 -10.70 13.79 -9.46
CA ILE A 106 -9.76 14.90 -9.36
C ILE A 106 -9.77 15.39 -7.91
N ALA A 107 -8.61 15.37 -7.27
CA ALA A 107 -8.49 15.87 -5.91
C ALA A 107 -8.71 17.39 -5.83
N GLY A 108 -9.32 17.85 -4.73
CA GLY A 108 -9.44 19.28 -4.43
C GLY A 108 -10.66 20.02 -5.01
N ARG A 109 -11.62 19.32 -5.65
CA ARG A 109 -12.92 19.91 -6.02
C ARG A 109 -14.09 19.08 -5.50
N GLU A 110 -14.36 19.22 -4.21
CA GLU A 110 -15.60 18.75 -3.57
C GLU A 110 -16.79 19.64 -3.92
N GLN A 111 -17.24 19.59 -5.18
CA GLN A 111 -18.59 20.03 -5.52
C GLN A 111 -19.26 18.96 -6.38
N ASN A 112 -19.55 17.83 -5.76
CA ASN A 112 -20.45 16.82 -6.31
C ASN A 112 -21.88 17.30 -6.10
N VAL A 113 -22.35 18.17 -6.99
CA VAL A 113 -23.74 18.62 -6.99
C VAL A 113 -24.55 17.58 -7.78
N THR A 114 -25.62 17.04 -7.19
CA THR A 114 -26.59 16.21 -7.90
C THR A 114 -27.81 17.08 -8.20
N CYS A 115 -28.30 17.09 -9.44
CA CYS A 115 -29.43 17.93 -9.83
C CYS A 115 -30.76 17.22 -9.55
N CYS A 116 -31.01 16.93 -8.27
CA CYS A 116 -32.25 16.29 -7.86
C CYS A 116 -33.37 17.31 -7.59
N THR A 117 -33.02 18.56 -7.26
CA THR A 117 -33.97 19.63 -6.91
C THR A 117 -34.11 20.67 -8.04
N PRO A 118 -35.32 21.24 -8.24
CA PRO A 118 -35.57 22.24 -9.30
C PRO A 118 -34.78 23.54 -9.10
N ASP A 119 -34.43 23.88 -7.87
CA ASP A 119 -33.62 25.06 -7.55
C ASP A 119 -32.17 24.89 -8.03
N VAL A 120 -31.61 23.69 -7.84
CA VAL A 120 -30.28 23.30 -8.31
C VAL A 120 -30.25 23.16 -9.83
N SER A 121 -31.32 22.61 -10.42
CA SER A 121 -31.54 22.50 -11.87
C SER A 121 -31.49 23.85 -12.57
N LYS A 122 -32.17 24.87 -12.03
CA LYS A 122 -32.19 26.23 -12.59
C LYS A 122 -30.86 26.96 -12.44
N PHE A 123 -30.15 26.71 -11.33
CA PHE A 123 -28.87 27.36 -11.06
C PHE A 123 -27.74 26.82 -11.95
N HIS A 124 -27.71 25.50 -12.20
CA HIS A 124 -26.66 24.85 -12.99
C HIS A 124 -27.03 24.52 -14.44
N GLY A 125 -28.29 24.68 -14.85
CA GLY A 125 -28.76 24.38 -16.21
C GLY A 125 -28.83 22.88 -16.54
N CYS A 126 -29.08 22.03 -15.53
CA CYS A 126 -29.18 20.58 -15.65
C CYS A 126 -30.65 20.12 -15.60
N GLU A 127 -30.99 19.00 -16.26
CA GLU A 127 -32.35 18.43 -16.19
C GLU A 127 -32.62 17.80 -14.82
N ILE A 128 -33.84 17.96 -14.31
CA ILE A 128 -34.25 17.44 -13.00
C ILE A 128 -34.13 15.92 -12.99
N GLY A 129 -33.45 15.39 -11.97
CA GLY A 129 -33.26 13.95 -11.79
C GLY A 129 -31.98 13.40 -12.42
N GLN A 130 -31.15 14.26 -13.04
CA GLN A 130 -29.86 13.87 -13.60
C GLN A 130 -28.70 14.18 -12.66
N VAL A 131 -27.66 13.34 -12.72
CA VAL A 131 -26.38 13.61 -12.09
C VAL A 131 -25.57 14.54 -12.97
N TYR A 132 -25.37 15.79 -12.51
CA TYR A 132 -24.56 16.78 -13.19
C TYR A 132 -23.36 17.15 -12.33
N MET A 133 -22.18 16.65 -12.67
CA MET A 133 -20.95 16.94 -11.96
C MET A 133 -20.09 17.90 -12.78
N PRO A 134 -20.15 19.23 -12.51
CA PRO A 134 -19.46 20.24 -13.32
C PRO A 134 -17.93 20.14 -13.26
N SER A 135 -17.39 19.45 -12.24
CA SER A 135 -15.96 19.23 -12.08
C SER A 135 -15.48 17.86 -12.60
N ALA A 136 -16.36 17.03 -13.14
CA ALA A 136 -15.99 15.69 -13.59
C ALA A 136 -15.31 15.74 -14.96
N LYS A 137 -14.08 15.23 -15.03
CA LYS A 137 -13.43 14.89 -16.29
C LYS A 137 -13.82 13.46 -16.66
N ASN A 138 -14.03 13.19 -17.95
CA ASN A 138 -14.38 11.86 -18.48
C ASN A 138 -15.61 11.20 -17.82
N LEU A 139 -16.70 11.96 -17.67
CA LEU A 139 -17.97 11.47 -17.14
C LEU A 139 -18.63 10.47 -18.11
N GLN A 140 -18.87 9.24 -17.63
CA GLN A 140 -19.71 8.25 -18.32
C GLN A 140 -20.95 7.93 -17.48
N VAL A 141 -22.14 8.11 -18.05
CA VAL A 141 -23.41 7.85 -17.37
C VAL A 141 -24.19 6.75 -18.09
N ILE A 142 -24.63 5.75 -17.35
CA ILE A 142 -25.48 4.67 -17.84
C ILE A 142 -26.82 4.73 -17.11
N ARG A 143 -27.90 4.95 -17.86
CA ARG A 143 -29.25 5.07 -17.31
C ARG A 143 -29.98 3.73 -17.31
N VAL A 144 -30.58 3.41 -16.17
CA VAL A 144 -31.41 2.22 -15.99
C VAL A 144 -32.77 2.68 -15.45
N HIS A 145 -33.83 2.24 -16.11
CA HIS A 145 -35.21 2.57 -15.73
C HIS A 145 -35.91 1.31 -15.19
N PHE A 146 -36.77 1.46 -14.19
CA PHE A 146 -37.74 0.42 -13.87
C PHE A 146 -38.86 0.40 -14.92
N ARG A 147 -39.52 -0.75 -15.02
CA ARG A 147 -40.58 -0.97 -15.98
C ARG A 147 -41.89 -1.14 -15.21
N ALA A 148 -42.83 -0.21 -15.41
CA ALA A 148 -44.15 -0.24 -14.76
C ALA A 148 -44.05 -0.44 -13.24
N ASN A 149 -44.76 -1.43 -12.68
CA ASN A 149 -44.73 -1.76 -11.25
C ASN A 149 -43.63 -2.77 -10.85
N SER A 150 -42.66 -3.07 -11.73
CA SER A 150 -41.68 -4.13 -11.44
C SER A 150 -40.87 -3.80 -10.18
N ALA A 151 -40.74 -4.76 -9.27
CA ALA A 151 -39.89 -4.62 -8.09
C ALA A 151 -38.38 -4.64 -8.43
N TYR A 152 -38.04 -5.14 -9.62
CA TYR A 152 -36.67 -5.30 -10.09
C TYR A 152 -36.44 -4.59 -11.42
N ALA A 153 -35.32 -3.90 -11.54
CA ALA A 153 -34.76 -3.41 -12.79
C ALA A 153 -33.42 -4.10 -13.06
N ARG A 154 -33.27 -4.69 -14.24
CA ARG A 154 -32.04 -5.39 -14.64
C ARG A 154 -31.25 -4.57 -15.64
N MET A 155 -30.01 -4.31 -15.32
CA MET A 155 -29.06 -3.69 -16.24
C MET A 155 -28.60 -4.72 -17.28
N LYS A 156 -28.51 -4.31 -18.55
CA LYS A 156 -27.93 -5.17 -19.60
C LYS A 156 -26.43 -5.34 -19.33
N ASN A 157 -25.93 -6.57 -19.47
CA ASN A 157 -24.49 -6.82 -19.38
C ASN A 157 -23.77 -5.99 -20.44
N ARG A 158 -22.91 -5.07 -20.00
CA ARG A 158 -22.22 -4.11 -20.86
C ARG A 158 -20.78 -3.97 -20.41
N ARG A 159 -19.90 -3.62 -21.36
CA ARG A 159 -18.52 -3.19 -21.12
C ARG A 159 -18.44 -1.68 -21.26
N ALA A 160 -17.90 -1.01 -20.25
CA ALA A 160 -17.56 0.41 -20.30
C ALA A 160 -16.06 0.55 -20.57
N TYR A 161 -15.68 1.11 -21.72
CA TYR A 161 -14.29 1.25 -22.15
C TYR A 161 -13.72 2.61 -21.73
N PHE A 162 -12.41 2.64 -21.46
CA PHE A 162 -11.69 3.84 -21.02
C PHE A 162 -10.55 4.18 -21.97
N ASN A 163 -10.54 5.44 -22.43
CA ASN A 163 -9.51 5.94 -23.35
C ASN A 163 -8.42 6.74 -22.63
N GLU A 164 -8.64 7.15 -21.38
CA GLU A 164 -7.69 7.93 -20.58
C GLU A 164 -7.28 7.19 -19.31
N THR A 165 -6.00 7.29 -18.96
CA THR A 165 -5.45 6.79 -17.69
C THR A 165 -5.91 7.68 -16.53
N GLY A 166 -6.48 7.10 -15.47
CA GLY A 166 -7.00 7.88 -14.34
C GLY A 166 -7.52 7.00 -13.21
N ILE A 167 -7.82 7.60 -12.05
CA ILE A 167 -8.54 6.93 -10.96
C ILE A 167 -10.03 7.14 -11.20
N TYR A 168 -10.76 6.05 -11.46
CA TYR A 168 -12.20 6.12 -11.70
C TYR A 168 -12.98 5.61 -10.49
N ASN A 169 -14.02 6.34 -10.12
CA ASN A 169 -15.01 5.94 -9.14
C ASN A 169 -16.32 5.62 -9.82
N LEU A 170 -16.94 4.54 -9.38
CA LEU A 170 -18.27 4.13 -9.82
C LEU A 170 -19.29 4.42 -8.72
N PHE A 171 -20.35 5.14 -9.06
CA PHE A 171 -21.45 5.47 -8.16
C PHE A 171 -22.76 5.00 -8.76
N PHE A 172 -23.62 4.40 -7.92
CA PHE A 172 -25.02 4.21 -8.22
C PHE A 172 -25.78 5.36 -7.58
N VAL A 173 -26.46 6.16 -8.40
CA VAL A 173 -27.17 7.35 -7.94
C VAL A 173 -28.63 7.29 -8.37
N SER A 174 -29.52 7.72 -7.49
CA SER A 174 -30.93 7.96 -7.83
C SER A 174 -31.43 9.22 -7.14
N CYS A 175 -32.11 10.08 -7.89
CA CYS A 175 -32.76 11.29 -7.40
C CYS A 175 -34.26 11.11 -7.10
N ASP A 176 -34.82 9.94 -7.37
CA ASP A 176 -36.26 9.72 -7.23
C ASP A 176 -36.63 9.45 -5.75
N PRO A 177 -37.44 10.31 -5.10
CA PRO A 177 -37.85 10.10 -3.72
C PRO A 177 -38.68 8.82 -3.54
N ALA A 178 -39.35 8.33 -4.59
CA ALA A 178 -40.12 7.08 -4.56
C ALA A 178 -39.21 5.86 -4.39
N LEU A 179 -37.93 5.93 -4.80
CA LEU A 179 -36.97 4.83 -4.72
C LEU A 179 -36.27 4.73 -3.34
N LYS A 180 -36.93 5.17 -2.27
CA LYS A 180 -36.40 5.08 -0.91
C LYS A 180 -36.16 3.61 -0.53
N GLY A 181 -34.96 3.30 -0.07
CA GLY A 181 -34.58 1.93 0.30
C GLY A 181 -34.15 1.04 -0.88
N LEU A 182 -33.79 1.64 -2.01
CA LEU A 182 -33.23 0.93 -3.16
C LEU A 182 -32.01 0.08 -2.76
N LYS A 183 -31.98 -1.18 -3.21
CA LYS A 183 -30.87 -2.10 -2.99
C LYS A 183 -30.25 -2.55 -4.31
N VAL A 184 -28.92 -2.70 -4.33
CA VAL A 184 -28.15 -3.16 -5.48
C VAL A 184 -27.64 -4.58 -5.24
N SER A 185 -27.80 -5.43 -6.25
CA SER A 185 -27.24 -6.78 -6.30
C SER A 185 -26.54 -7.02 -7.63
N GLY A 186 -25.41 -7.73 -7.62
CA GLY A 186 -24.66 -8.07 -8.84
C GLY A 186 -23.15 -8.00 -8.62
N LYS A 187 -22.39 -7.95 -9.71
CA LYS A 187 -20.93 -7.75 -9.63
C LYS A 187 -20.40 -6.85 -10.74
N THR A 188 -19.35 -6.10 -10.44
CA THR A 188 -18.51 -5.43 -11.44
C THR A 188 -17.12 -6.02 -11.44
N ILE A 189 -16.57 -6.18 -12.64
CA ILE A 189 -15.22 -6.70 -12.84
C ILE A 189 -14.44 -5.60 -13.55
N TRP A 190 -13.34 -5.17 -12.94
CA TRP A 190 -12.51 -4.09 -13.45
C TRP A 190 -11.31 -4.70 -14.15
N LYS A 191 -11.31 -4.67 -15.48
CA LYS A 191 -10.23 -5.22 -16.30
C LYS A 191 -9.31 -4.10 -16.76
N ASN A 192 -8.06 -4.22 -16.36
CA ASN A 192 -6.97 -3.44 -16.90
C ASN A 192 -6.26 -4.32 -17.93
N GLU A 193 -6.14 -3.87 -19.16
CA GLU A 193 -5.85 -4.77 -20.29
C GLU A 193 -4.35 -5.13 -20.41
N CYS A 194 -3.55 -4.67 -19.45
CA CYS A 194 -2.37 -5.40 -19.02
C CYS A 194 -2.80 -6.52 -18.05
N ASP A 195 -2.80 -7.79 -18.49
CA ASP A 195 -3.17 -9.03 -17.77
C ASP A 195 -2.57 -9.21 -16.34
N VAL A 196 -1.71 -8.30 -15.88
CA VAL A 196 -0.91 -8.38 -14.65
C VAL A 196 -1.26 -7.24 -13.67
N CYS A 197 -2.20 -6.38 -14.04
CA CYS A 197 -2.35 -5.07 -13.42
C CYS A 197 -3.41 -5.03 -12.33
N LEU A 198 -2.92 -5.15 -11.09
CA LEU A 198 -3.65 -4.79 -9.89
C LEU A 198 -4.20 -3.35 -9.94
N PRO A 199 -5.25 -3.03 -9.14
CA PRO A 199 -5.81 -1.68 -9.03
C PRO A 199 -4.70 -0.65 -8.82
N GLY A 200 -4.73 0.44 -9.61
CA GLY A 200 -3.52 1.13 -10.03
C GLY A 200 -2.69 1.87 -8.97
N GLU A 201 -3.04 1.86 -7.69
CA GLU A 201 -2.14 2.31 -6.61
C GLU A 201 -0.90 1.42 -6.45
N VAL A 202 -0.96 0.16 -6.90
CA VAL A 202 0.14 -0.83 -6.81
C VAL A 202 0.72 -1.24 -8.17
N HIS A 203 0.32 -0.54 -9.24
CA HIS A 203 0.46 -0.97 -10.64
C HIS A 203 1.90 -1.22 -11.12
N SER A 204 2.83 -0.35 -10.73
CA SER A 204 4.20 -0.37 -11.26
C SER A 204 5.12 -1.35 -10.50
N LEU A 205 4.70 -1.82 -9.32
CA LEU A 205 5.63 -2.35 -8.33
C LEU A 205 5.62 -3.87 -8.19
N ARG A 206 4.79 -4.62 -8.92
CA ARG A 206 4.73 -6.08 -8.72
C ARG A 206 6.04 -6.78 -9.09
N TYR A 207 6.59 -6.51 -10.27
CA TYR A 207 7.88 -7.08 -10.69
C TYR A 207 9.02 -6.66 -9.76
N PHE A 208 9.04 -5.39 -9.36
CA PHE A 208 10.02 -4.89 -8.40
C PHE A 208 9.84 -5.55 -7.02
N SER A 209 8.62 -5.73 -6.54
CA SER A 209 8.30 -6.39 -5.27
C SER A 209 8.72 -7.86 -5.27
N VAL A 210 8.46 -8.58 -6.36
CA VAL A 210 8.90 -9.98 -6.54
C VAL A 210 10.42 -10.05 -6.64
N PHE A 211 11.06 -9.14 -7.38
CA PHE A 211 12.52 -9.07 -7.46
C PHE A 211 13.15 -8.82 -6.09
N MET A 212 12.67 -7.82 -5.35
CA MET A 212 13.16 -7.52 -4.01
C MET A 212 12.92 -8.68 -3.04
N MET A 213 11.78 -9.38 -3.14
CA MET A 213 11.51 -10.59 -2.37
C MET A 213 12.57 -11.66 -2.63
N ILE A 214 12.87 -11.97 -3.89
CA ILE A 214 13.91 -12.94 -4.27
C ILE A 214 15.28 -12.49 -3.75
N ALA A 215 15.59 -11.19 -3.86
CA ALA A 215 16.86 -10.64 -3.38
C ALA A 215 17.01 -10.76 -1.85
N TYR A 216 15.97 -10.47 -1.07
CA TYR A 216 15.98 -10.64 0.39
C TYR A 216 16.05 -12.11 0.80
N ILE A 217 15.34 -13.00 0.10
CA ILE A 217 15.45 -14.44 0.30
C ILE A 217 16.90 -14.89 0.05
N PHE A 218 17.49 -14.48 -1.07
CA PHE A 218 18.88 -14.80 -1.39
C PHE A 218 19.85 -14.33 -0.30
N LEU A 219 19.74 -13.06 0.15
CA LEU A 219 20.57 -12.56 1.26
C LEU A 219 20.36 -13.33 2.56
N PHE A 220 19.11 -13.69 2.89
CA PHE A 220 18.82 -14.51 4.06
C PHE A 220 19.56 -15.85 3.99
N PHE A 221 19.50 -16.56 2.86
CA PHE A 221 20.20 -17.84 2.70
C PHE A 221 21.71 -17.69 2.74
N VAL A 222 22.28 -16.70 2.05
CA VAL A 222 23.73 -16.42 2.10
C VAL A 222 24.17 -16.16 3.54
N SER A 223 23.41 -15.36 4.30
CA SER A 223 23.70 -15.08 5.71
C SER A 223 23.72 -16.35 6.57
N ASN A 224 22.74 -17.24 6.41
CA ASN A 224 22.69 -18.50 7.16
C ASN A 224 23.81 -19.47 6.75
N ILE A 225 24.19 -19.51 5.47
CA ILE A 225 25.30 -20.35 5.00
C ILE A 225 26.62 -19.85 5.61
N CYS A 226 26.84 -18.54 5.62
CA CYS A 226 28.01 -17.95 6.27
C CYS A 226 28.01 -18.26 7.77
N GLU A 227 26.89 -18.14 8.46
CA GLU A 227 26.82 -18.45 9.89
C GLU A 227 27.17 -19.92 10.20
N LEU A 228 26.69 -20.86 9.37
CA LEU A 228 27.03 -22.28 9.49
C LEU A 228 28.49 -22.60 9.17
N GLN A 229 29.08 -21.90 8.19
CA GLN A 229 30.47 -22.12 7.78
C GLN A 229 31.48 -21.57 8.78
N PHE A 230 31.14 -20.46 9.44
CA PHE A 230 32.08 -19.72 10.28
C PHE A 230 31.93 -20.02 11.78
N GLN A 231 30.90 -20.80 12.20
CA GLN A 231 30.63 -21.20 13.58
C GLN A 231 30.93 -20.10 14.61
N SER A 232 30.48 -18.88 14.32
CA SER A 232 30.70 -17.76 15.20
C SER A 232 29.70 -17.80 16.35
N ASP A 233 30.16 -17.90 17.60
CA ASP A 233 29.34 -17.71 18.82
C ASP A 233 28.81 -16.26 18.99
N LEU A 234 28.84 -15.47 17.92
CA LEU A 234 28.39 -14.09 17.93
C LEU A 234 26.87 -14.03 17.76
N ILE A 235 26.22 -13.25 18.61
CA ILE A 235 24.76 -12.99 18.57
C ILE A 235 24.37 -12.15 17.32
N VAL A 236 25.32 -11.41 16.74
CA VAL A 236 25.06 -10.40 15.69
C VAL A 236 24.63 -11.02 14.35
N PRO A 237 25.32 -12.03 13.77
CA PRO A 237 24.87 -12.76 12.58
C PRO A 237 23.47 -13.34 12.73
N THR A 238 23.15 -13.92 13.89
CA THR A 238 21.84 -14.55 14.13
C THR A 238 20.70 -13.53 14.12
N VAL A 239 20.93 -12.36 14.75
CA VAL A 239 19.95 -11.26 14.75
C VAL A 239 19.76 -10.70 13.34
N LEU A 240 20.84 -10.57 12.56
CA LEU A 240 20.78 -10.11 11.17
C LEU A 240 20.02 -11.09 10.27
N SER A 241 20.30 -12.39 10.41
CA SER A 241 19.58 -13.47 9.72
C SER A 241 18.09 -13.45 10.07
N GLY A 242 17.74 -13.32 11.36
CA GLY A 242 16.35 -13.18 11.80
C GLY A 242 15.65 -11.97 11.19
N LEU A 243 16.33 -10.83 11.10
CA LEU A 243 15.79 -9.62 10.47
C LEU A 243 15.53 -9.81 8.97
N LEU A 244 16.48 -10.42 8.25
CA LEU A 244 16.34 -10.75 6.83
C LEU A 244 15.18 -11.72 6.58
N GLY A 245 15.03 -12.74 7.45
CA GLY A 245 13.92 -13.68 7.38
C GLY A 245 12.55 -13.02 7.57
N MET A 246 12.45 -12.09 8.54
CA MET A 246 11.23 -11.32 8.77
C MET A 246 10.88 -10.41 7.59
N ILE A 247 11.88 -9.80 6.93
CA ILE A 247 11.67 -8.98 5.73
C ILE A 247 11.22 -9.85 4.55
N ALA A 248 11.89 -10.98 4.32
CA ALA A 248 11.53 -11.92 3.26
C ALA A 248 10.09 -12.43 3.44
N TRP A 249 9.70 -12.76 4.67
CA TRP A 249 8.34 -13.19 5.01
C TRP A 249 7.30 -12.11 4.72
N GLU A 250 7.57 -10.85 5.11
CA GLU A 250 6.68 -9.72 4.84
C GLU A 250 6.42 -9.56 3.33
N LYS A 251 7.48 -9.63 2.52
CA LYS A 251 7.38 -9.51 1.06
C LYS A 251 6.63 -10.68 0.43
N LEU A 252 6.87 -11.90 0.94
CA LEU A 252 6.17 -13.09 0.49
C LEU A 252 4.65 -12.93 0.69
N CYS A 253 4.22 -12.63 1.91
CA CYS A 253 2.80 -12.52 2.21
C CYS A 253 2.11 -11.35 1.48
N LYS A 254 2.77 -10.19 1.35
CA LYS A 254 2.24 -9.07 0.56
C LYS A 254 2.03 -9.44 -0.91
N ASN A 255 2.97 -10.20 -1.49
CA ASN A 255 2.83 -10.71 -2.86
C ASN A 255 1.70 -11.76 -2.98
N PHE A 256 1.51 -12.62 -1.97
CA PHE A 256 0.38 -13.56 -1.95
C PHE A 256 -0.98 -12.87 -1.86
N ASP A 257 -1.11 -11.86 -1.00
CA ASP A 257 -2.36 -11.12 -0.84
C ASP A 257 -2.75 -10.38 -2.14
N ALA A 258 -1.78 -9.75 -2.79
CA ALA A 258 -1.94 -9.09 -4.08
C ALA A 258 -2.55 -10.01 -5.17
N THR A 259 -2.27 -11.30 -5.13
CA THR A 259 -2.68 -12.22 -6.22
C THR A 259 -4.03 -12.88 -5.98
N VAL A 260 -4.43 -13.01 -4.72
CA VAL A 260 -5.66 -13.74 -4.34
C VAL A 260 -6.81 -12.77 -3.98
N TYR A 261 -6.59 -11.46 -4.09
CA TYR A 261 -7.56 -10.40 -3.78
C TYR A 261 -8.90 -10.49 -4.58
N GLY A 262 -8.97 -11.28 -5.66
CA GLY A 262 -10.17 -11.49 -6.48
C GLY A 262 -11.07 -12.67 -6.08
N SER A 263 -10.65 -13.54 -5.15
CA SER A 263 -11.31 -14.84 -4.95
C SER A 263 -12.56 -14.80 -4.06
N LYS A 264 -13.63 -15.49 -4.49
CA LYS A 264 -14.99 -15.41 -3.93
C LYS A 264 -15.30 -16.31 -2.72
N ASN A 265 -14.30 -16.96 -2.13
CA ASN A 265 -14.54 -18.14 -1.29
C ASN A 265 -14.14 -17.90 0.18
N ASN A 266 -14.45 -18.84 1.08
CA ASN A 266 -13.99 -18.90 2.48
C ASN A 266 -12.46 -18.72 2.67
N LEU A 267 -11.69 -18.74 1.58
CA LEU A 267 -10.29 -18.29 1.53
C LEU A 267 -10.12 -16.82 1.96
N LYS A 268 -11.10 -15.95 1.70
CA LYS A 268 -11.04 -14.52 2.04
C LYS A 268 -10.79 -14.30 3.53
N THR A 269 -11.40 -15.10 4.41
CA THR A 269 -11.17 -15.02 5.85
C THR A 269 -9.75 -15.42 6.25
N TRP A 270 -9.21 -16.48 5.62
CA TRP A 270 -7.83 -16.93 5.87
C TRP A 270 -6.78 -15.96 5.33
N ILE A 271 -7.02 -15.38 4.15
CA ILE A 271 -6.17 -14.35 3.54
C ILE A 271 -6.16 -13.09 4.39
N LEU A 272 -7.34 -12.63 4.84
CA LEU A 272 -7.43 -11.52 5.80
C LEU A 272 -6.57 -11.83 7.03
N SER A 273 -6.68 -13.03 7.62
CA SER A 273 -5.84 -13.41 8.78
C SER A 273 -4.33 -13.33 8.51
N ILE A 274 -3.87 -13.74 7.32
CA ILE A 274 -2.45 -13.63 6.95
C ILE A 274 -2.03 -12.17 6.80
N SER A 275 -2.82 -11.36 6.11
CA SER A 275 -2.51 -9.94 5.93
C SER A 275 -2.45 -9.19 7.27
N TRP A 276 -3.39 -9.45 8.18
CA TRP A 276 -3.34 -8.92 9.55
C TRP A 276 -2.06 -9.33 10.29
N LEU A 277 -1.67 -10.61 10.20
CA LEU A 277 -0.42 -11.09 10.78
C LEU A 277 0.79 -10.37 10.19
N THR A 278 0.78 -10.08 8.89
CA THR A 278 1.91 -9.39 8.23
C THR A 278 2.06 -7.95 8.68
N VAL A 279 0.95 -7.23 8.84
CA VAL A 279 0.97 -5.85 9.35
C VAL A 279 1.52 -5.83 10.77
N VAL A 280 1.11 -6.77 11.62
CA VAL A 280 1.59 -6.88 13.00
C VAL A 280 3.09 -7.20 13.03
N LEU A 281 3.55 -8.21 12.28
CA LEU A 281 4.97 -8.59 12.24
C LEU A 281 5.86 -7.48 11.66
N ALA A 282 5.40 -6.78 10.63
CA ALA A 282 6.10 -5.63 10.05
C ALA A 282 6.23 -4.48 11.07
N SER A 283 5.15 -4.20 11.80
CA SER A 283 5.11 -3.19 12.85
C SER A 283 6.08 -3.53 13.99
N ILE A 284 6.07 -4.78 14.47
CA ILE A 284 6.99 -5.28 15.51
C ILE A 284 8.44 -5.16 15.04
N ARG A 285 8.74 -5.61 13.81
CA ARG A 285 10.09 -5.56 13.25
C ARG A 285 10.61 -4.12 13.20
N LYS A 286 9.80 -3.19 12.65
CA LYS A 286 10.18 -1.78 12.51
C LYS A 286 10.39 -1.11 13.88
N THR A 287 9.58 -1.43 14.88
CA THR A 287 9.76 -0.88 16.23
C THR A 287 10.99 -1.45 16.93
N LEU A 288 11.18 -2.77 16.91
CA LEU A 288 12.35 -3.42 17.50
C LEU A 288 13.65 -2.93 16.90
N LEU A 289 13.72 -2.79 15.57
CA LEU A 289 14.93 -2.31 14.88
C LEU A 289 15.31 -0.90 15.35
N ARG A 290 14.34 0.02 15.44
CA ARG A 290 14.59 1.39 15.87
C ARG A 290 14.95 1.50 17.35
N LEU A 291 14.30 0.71 18.20
CA LEU A 291 14.65 0.64 19.63
C LEU A 291 16.04 0.05 19.84
N LEU A 292 16.43 -0.95 19.05
CA LEU A 292 17.76 -1.55 19.08
C LEU A 292 18.82 -0.54 18.64
N ILE A 293 18.60 0.18 17.52
CA ILE A 293 19.50 1.25 17.06
C ILE A 293 19.63 2.34 18.12
N LEU A 294 18.52 2.79 18.72
CA LEU A 294 18.56 3.82 19.76
C LEU A 294 19.29 3.35 21.02
N SER A 295 19.14 2.07 21.39
CA SER A 295 19.83 1.46 22.54
C SER A 295 21.33 1.38 22.31
N ILE A 296 21.75 0.95 21.11
CA ILE A 296 23.16 0.93 20.70
C ILE A 296 23.72 2.35 20.65
N ALA A 297 22.99 3.31 20.06
CA ALA A 297 23.44 4.70 19.95
C ALA A 297 23.64 5.37 21.33
N LYS A 298 22.90 4.94 22.36
CA LYS A 298 23.08 5.40 23.75
C LYS A 298 24.24 4.73 24.48
N GLY A 299 24.86 3.70 23.91
CA GLY A 299 25.96 2.96 24.54
C GLY A 299 25.56 2.14 25.77
N SER A 300 24.27 1.93 26.02
CA SER A 300 23.81 1.11 27.14
C SER A 300 24.02 -0.37 26.82
N ARG A 301 24.86 -1.07 27.61
CA ARG A 301 24.83 -2.53 27.66
C ARG A 301 23.40 -2.96 27.99
N PHE A 302 22.92 -3.99 27.30
CA PHE A 302 21.56 -4.55 27.33
C PHE A 302 21.16 -5.16 28.69
N SER A 303 21.45 -4.50 29.81
CA SER A 303 20.97 -4.91 31.12
C SER A 303 19.63 -4.23 31.38
N LEU A 304 18.55 -4.94 31.02
CA LEU A 304 17.15 -4.62 31.33
C LEU A 304 16.92 -4.29 32.83
N VAL A 305 17.84 -4.72 33.69
CA VAL A 305 17.74 -4.63 35.16
C VAL A 305 18.47 -3.42 35.75
N ARG A 306 19.28 -2.69 34.96
CA ARG A 306 20.12 -1.57 35.50
C ARG A 306 19.97 -0.25 34.74
N SER A 307 18.86 -0.04 34.06
CA SER A 307 18.54 1.24 33.42
C SER A 307 17.37 1.90 34.15
N GLY A 308 17.61 3.03 34.83
CA GLY A 308 16.58 3.79 35.57
C GLY A 308 15.52 4.44 34.66
N LEU A 309 15.08 5.65 35.01
CA LEU A 309 13.99 6.39 34.33
C LEU A 309 14.17 6.50 32.79
N ALA A 310 15.41 6.53 32.30
CA ALA A 310 15.72 6.64 30.88
C ALA A 310 15.40 5.38 30.06
N GLY A 311 15.41 4.19 30.66
CA GLY A 311 15.03 2.94 29.99
C GLY A 311 13.51 2.84 29.80
N PHE A 312 12.75 3.21 30.84
CA PHE A 312 11.29 3.31 30.79
C PHE A 312 10.81 4.28 29.72
N ALA A 313 11.47 5.44 29.57
CA ALA A 313 11.12 6.41 28.54
C ALA A 313 11.28 5.84 27.11
N VAL A 314 12.33 5.03 26.86
CA VAL A 314 12.56 4.39 25.56
C VAL A 314 11.50 3.34 25.27
N MET A 315 11.17 2.50 26.25
CA MET A 315 10.13 1.48 26.12
C MET A 315 8.75 2.12 25.88
N PHE A 316 8.40 3.15 26.65
CA PHE A 316 7.14 3.87 26.50
C PHE A 316 6.99 4.51 25.11
N PHE A 317 8.06 5.16 24.63
CA PHE A 317 8.07 5.71 23.27
C PHE A 317 7.92 4.61 22.21
N GLY A 318 8.57 3.45 22.43
CA GLY A 318 8.43 2.27 21.57
C GLY A 318 7.00 1.75 21.46
N VAL A 319 6.27 1.71 22.59
CA VAL A 319 4.86 1.29 22.62
C VAL A 319 3.98 2.28 21.86
N ILE A 320 4.15 3.59 22.09
CA ILE A 320 3.41 4.63 21.35
C ILE A 320 3.67 4.51 19.85
N TYR A 321 4.95 4.40 19.46
CA TYR A 321 5.33 4.26 18.07
C TYR A 321 4.71 3.02 17.43
N PHE A 322 4.75 1.86 18.10
CA PHE A 322 4.12 0.63 17.62
C PHE A 322 2.62 0.80 17.41
N SER A 323 1.90 1.40 18.37
CA SER A 323 0.45 1.57 18.28
C SER A 323 0.02 2.45 17.11
N PHE A 324 0.64 3.61 16.93
CA PHE A 324 0.31 4.51 15.82
C PHE A 324 0.72 3.96 14.47
N TYR A 325 1.90 3.32 14.41
CA TYR A 325 2.39 2.70 13.18
C TYR A 325 1.47 1.55 12.73
N MET A 326 1.08 0.68 13.67
CA MET A 326 0.14 -0.41 13.41
C MET A 326 -1.21 0.12 12.95
N TRP A 327 -1.77 1.15 13.60
CA TRP A 327 -3.03 1.76 13.17
C TRP A 327 -2.92 2.25 11.72
N MET A 328 -1.81 2.93 11.38
CA MET A 328 -1.61 3.49 10.04
C MET A 328 -1.60 2.42 8.96
N GLU A 329 -0.85 1.34 9.17
CA GLU A 329 -0.82 0.22 8.22
C GLU A 329 -2.19 -0.48 8.11
N MET A 330 -2.96 -0.59 9.20
CA MET A 330 -4.32 -1.15 9.15
C MET A 330 -5.27 -0.26 8.35
N ALA A 331 -5.17 1.06 8.52
CA ALA A 331 -5.99 2.02 7.79
C ALA A 331 -5.70 1.98 6.28
N GLU A 332 -4.44 1.83 5.90
CA GLU A 332 -4.03 1.63 4.49
C GLU A 332 -4.54 0.28 3.94
N TYR A 333 -4.50 -0.79 4.76
CA TYR A 333 -4.93 -2.12 4.35
C TYR A 333 -6.43 -2.22 4.05
N GLU A 334 -7.28 -1.62 4.89
CA GLU A 334 -8.73 -1.64 4.67
C GLU A 334 -9.17 -0.79 3.47
N ARG A 335 -8.24 -0.06 2.81
CA ARG A 335 -8.52 0.94 1.76
C ARG A 335 -9.70 1.84 2.16
N SER A 336 -9.73 2.21 3.44
CA SER A 336 -10.83 2.99 3.97
C SER A 336 -10.81 4.36 3.29
N PRO A 337 -11.89 4.79 2.61
CA PRO A 337 -11.92 6.00 1.80
C PRO A 337 -11.88 7.29 2.64
N TYR A 338 -11.66 7.20 3.94
CA TYR A 338 -11.51 8.36 4.79
C TYR A 338 -10.12 8.96 4.56
N ASP A 339 -10.10 10.18 4.01
CA ASP A 339 -8.96 11.09 3.87
C ASP A 339 -8.38 11.48 5.27
N ASN A 340 -8.00 10.50 6.09
CA ASN A 340 -7.44 10.69 7.42
C ASN A 340 -5.95 11.04 7.31
N VAL A 341 -5.68 12.23 6.78
CA VAL A 341 -4.34 12.85 6.70
C VAL A 341 -3.67 12.92 8.08
N PHE A 342 -4.45 12.89 9.15
CA PHE A 342 -3.98 12.94 10.54
C PHE A 342 -3.01 11.81 10.89
N LEU A 343 -3.33 10.57 10.50
CA LEU A 343 -2.60 9.41 11.01
C LEU A 343 -1.20 9.26 10.38
N PRO A 344 -1.01 9.43 9.05
CA PRO A 344 0.32 9.54 8.46
C PRO A 344 1.16 10.68 9.06
N TYR A 345 0.52 11.79 9.44
CA TYR A 345 1.20 12.94 10.04
C TYR A 345 1.73 12.63 11.45
N VAL A 346 0.94 11.94 12.29
CA VAL A 346 1.39 11.52 13.62
C VAL A 346 2.56 10.55 13.52
N VAL A 347 2.47 9.54 12.65
CA VAL A 347 3.55 8.56 12.46
C VAL A 347 4.83 9.25 11.98
N LEU A 348 4.72 10.20 11.05
CA LEU A 348 5.86 11.01 10.62
C LEU A 348 6.53 11.74 11.79
N ILE A 349 5.77 12.43 12.64
CA ILE A 349 6.35 13.19 13.76
C ILE A 349 7.13 12.24 14.68
N LEU A 350 6.59 11.04 14.92
CA LEU A 350 7.26 10.01 15.69
C LEU A 350 8.55 9.53 15.00
N ASP A 351 8.53 9.36 13.67
CA ASP A 351 9.69 8.99 12.87
C ASP A 351 10.80 10.04 12.95
N LEU A 352 10.47 11.30 12.73
CA LEU A 352 11.40 12.42 12.83
C LEU A 352 11.96 12.56 14.26
N GLY A 353 11.11 12.42 15.26
CA GLY A 353 11.50 12.42 16.67
C GLY A 353 12.49 11.31 17.01
N LEU A 354 12.23 10.08 16.55
CA LEU A 354 13.13 8.94 16.74
C LEU A 354 14.46 9.14 16.02
N SER A 355 14.44 9.56 14.75
CA SER A 355 15.66 9.80 13.98
C SER A 355 16.52 10.89 14.63
N LEU A 356 15.91 11.98 15.12
CA LEU A 356 16.61 13.02 15.87
C LEU A 356 17.20 12.49 17.18
N TRP A 357 16.46 11.65 17.89
CA TRP A 357 16.94 11.07 19.14
C TRP A 357 18.10 10.11 18.92
N ILE A 358 18.05 9.29 17.87
CA ILE A 358 19.16 8.41 17.45
C ILE A 358 20.38 9.26 17.09
N TYR A 359 20.21 10.29 16.25
CA TYR A 359 21.29 11.19 15.86
C TYR A 359 21.94 11.87 17.07
N LYS A 360 21.13 12.45 17.96
CA LYS A 360 21.62 13.12 19.18
C LYS A 360 22.32 12.13 20.13
N SER A 361 21.78 10.92 20.27
CA SER A 361 22.40 9.89 21.12
C SER A 361 23.74 9.46 20.56
N LEU A 362 23.82 9.19 19.25
CA LEU A 362 25.05 8.78 18.59
C LEU A 362 26.11 9.88 18.67
N ARG A 363 25.75 11.13 18.39
CA ARG A 363 26.65 12.28 18.54
C ARG A 363 27.19 12.41 19.96
N ASN A 364 26.31 12.36 20.97
CA ASN A 364 26.71 12.47 22.38
C ASN A 364 27.65 11.35 22.83
N THR A 365 27.49 10.13 22.28
CA THR A 365 28.38 8.99 22.59
C THR A 365 29.75 9.15 21.91
N MET A 366 29.80 9.77 20.73
CA MET A 366 31.01 9.94 19.94
C MET A 366 31.84 11.17 20.33
N ASP A 367 31.21 12.28 20.74
CA ASP A 367 31.88 13.52 21.17
C ASP A 367 32.98 13.32 22.25
N PRO A 368 32.77 12.53 23.33
CA PRO A 368 33.81 12.28 24.34
C PRO A 368 34.89 11.29 23.88
N LEU A 369 34.61 10.47 22.86
CA LEU A 369 35.62 9.62 22.21
C LEU A 369 36.53 10.46 21.32
N GLN A 370 35.96 11.41 20.57
CA GLN A 370 36.72 12.34 19.72
C GLN A 370 37.77 13.14 20.50
N ARG A 371 37.45 13.60 21.72
CA ARG A 371 38.40 14.37 22.56
C ARG A 371 39.58 13.55 23.08
N ARG A 372 39.50 12.22 23.04
CA ARG A 372 40.53 11.31 23.58
C ARG A 372 41.46 10.73 22.51
N ILE A 373 41.18 10.98 21.24
CA ILE A 373 41.86 10.34 20.12
C ILE A 373 42.85 11.33 19.48
N ASN A 374 44.05 10.85 19.13
CA ASN A 374 45.11 11.64 18.51
C ASN A 374 44.69 12.19 17.12
N ASN A 375 45.25 13.34 16.72
CA ASN A 375 44.85 14.11 15.52
C ASN A 375 44.66 13.30 14.22
N VAL A 376 45.39 12.19 14.01
CA VAL A 376 45.30 11.36 12.78
C VAL A 376 44.03 10.50 12.72
N GLN A 377 43.54 10.00 13.85
CA GLN A 377 42.31 9.19 13.90
C GLN A 377 41.05 10.09 13.95
N GLY A 378 41.18 11.35 14.39
CA GLY A 378 40.09 12.34 14.45
C GLY A 378 39.40 12.61 13.10
N ASP A 379 40.15 12.55 11.99
CA ASP A 379 39.62 12.78 10.64
C ASP A 379 38.59 11.74 10.21
N ILE A 380 38.75 10.47 10.60
CA ILE A 380 37.79 9.41 10.30
C ILE A 380 36.47 9.67 11.05
N TYR A 381 36.54 10.15 12.29
CA TYR A 381 35.37 10.48 13.09
C TYR A 381 34.62 11.71 12.57
N CYS A 382 35.33 12.75 12.14
CA CYS A 382 34.71 13.89 11.48
C CYS A 382 33.97 13.47 10.20
N LYS A 383 34.58 12.61 9.38
CA LYS A 383 33.93 12.06 8.18
C LYS A 383 32.69 11.23 8.54
N PHE A 384 32.76 10.40 9.58
CA PHE A 384 31.61 9.62 10.04
C PHE A 384 30.45 10.49 10.55
N LEU A 385 30.72 11.51 11.37
CA LEU A 385 29.72 12.46 11.85
C LEU A 385 29.11 13.28 10.71
N LEU A 386 29.91 13.65 9.70
CA LEU A 386 29.43 14.31 8.50
C LEU A 386 28.49 13.39 7.70
N VAL A 387 28.89 12.13 7.46
CA VAL A 387 28.05 11.13 6.77
C VAL A 387 26.74 10.90 7.51
N LEU A 388 26.80 10.81 8.85
CA LEU A 388 25.61 10.67 9.68
C LEU A 388 24.68 11.88 9.57
N ALA A 389 25.23 13.10 9.60
CA ALA A 389 24.45 14.33 9.46
C ALA A 389 23.82 14.45 8.06
N VAL A 390 24.58 14.15 7.00
CA VAL A 390 24.08 14.15 5.61
C VAL A 390 22.97 13.11 5.43
N THR A 391 23.17 11.90 5.95
CA THR A 391 22.15 10.83 5.90
C THR A 391 20.88 11.24 6.65
N PHE A 392 21.02 11.85 7.82
CA PHE A 392 19.87 12.36 8.58
C PHE A 392 19.10 13.44 7.79
N VAL A 393 19.81 14.42 7.21
CA VAL A 393 19.17 15.47 6.38
C VAL A 393 18.48 14.86 5.15
N ALA A 394 19.13 13.92 4.45
CA ALA A 394 18.55 13.24 3.30
C ALA A 394 17.26 12.49 3.68
N HIS A 395 17.27 11.79 4.82
CA HIS A 395 16.09 11.11 5.34
C HIS A 395 14.94 12.11 5.62
N VAL A 396 15.22 13.22 6.29
CA VAL A 396 14.21 14.28 6.55
C VAL A 396 13.66 14.86 5.26
N VAL A 397 14.51 15.15 4.27
CA VAL A 397 14.09 15.70 2.97
C VAL A 397 13.19 14.72 2.23
N LEU A 398 13.54 13.44 2.16
CA LEU A 398 12.71 12.41 1.53
C LEU A 398 11.33 12.30 2.18
N TRP A 399 11.28 12.30 3.51
CA TRP A 399 10.02 12.33 4.25
C TRP A 399 9.20 13.60 3.98
N CYS A 400 9.82 14.78 3.98
CA CYS A 400 9.13 16.04 3.67
C CYS A 400 8.54 16.04 2.26
N ILE A 401 9.25 15.47 1.28
CA ILE A 401 8.75 15.31 -0.08
C ILE A 401 7.55 14.35 -0.06
N GLU A 402 7.67 13.17 0.56
CA GLU A 402 6.58 12.19 0.64
C GLU A 402 5.31 12.78 1.27
N LEU A 403 5.44 13.54 2.36
CA LEU A 403 4.30 14.25 2.96
C LEU A 403 3.69 15.28 2.04
N ARG A 404 4.50 16.07 1.33
CA ARG A 404 3.99 17.05 0.36
C ARG A 404 3.19 16.36 -0.75
N PHE A 405 3.58 15.14 -1.11
CA PHE A 405 2.83 14.31 -2.05
C PHE A 405 1.55 13.72 -1.45
N LYS A 406 1.55 13.31 -0.16
CA LYS A 406 0.37 12.76 0.52
C LYS A 406 -0.66 13.81 0.96
N VAL A 407 -0.20 14.98 1.40
CA VAL A 407 -1.04 16.10 1.91
C VAL A 407 -1.54 16.98 0.77
N GLY A 408 -0.74 17.17 -0.27
CA GLY A 408 -1.24 17.77 -1.49
C GLY A 408 -2.15 16.75 -2.16
N ASP A 409 -3.39 17.14 -2.44
CA ASP A 409 -4.33 16.51 -3.37
C ASP A 409 -3.69 15.97 -4.68
N ARG A 410 -2.49 16.45 -4.98
CA ARG A 410 -1.43 15.90 -5.82
C ARG A 410 -1.28 14.37 -5.79
N PHE A 411 -1.60 13.65 -4.70
CA PHE A 411 -1.60 12.19 -4.74
C PHE A 411 -2.60 11.65 -5.77
N LYS A 412 -3.85 12.17 -5.80
CA LYS A 412 -4.84 11.69 -6.77
C LYS A 412 -4.54 12.21 -8.19
N GLU A 413 -3.84 13.34 -8.34
CA GLU A 413 -3.41 13.85 -9.65
C GLU A 413 -2.17 13.13 -10.21
N LYS A 414 -1.23 12.75 -9.34
CA LYS A 414 0.10 12.20 -9.69
C LYS A 414 0.33 10.82 -9.09
N TRP A 415 -0.74 10.04 -8.91
CA TRP A 415 -0.69 8.67 -8.37
C TRP A 415 0.30 7.78 -9.13
N GLN A 416 0.54 8.07 -10.41
CA GLN A 416 1.55 7.42 -11.26
C GLN A 416 2.98 7.48 -10.69
N TYR A 417 3.30 8.42 -9.81
CA TYR A 417 4.62 8.55 -9.18
C TYR A 417 4.67 8.01 -7.74
N ALA A 418 3.55 7.56 -7.18
CA ALA A 418 3.48 7.09 -5.80
C ALA A 418 4.47 5.95 -5.52
N TRP A 419 4.69 5.08 -6.50
CA TRP A 419 5.60 3.93 -6.40
C TRP A 419 7.07 4.34 -6.24
N VAL A 420 7.48 5.53 -6.71
CA VAL A 420 8.88 5.97 -6.67
C VAL A 420 9.37 6.07 -5.23
N PHE A 421 8.55 6.59 -4.32
CA PHE A 421 8.89 6.67 -2.89
C PHE A 421 9.10 5.28 -2.29
N HIS A 422 8.20 4.34 -2.58
CA HIS A 422 8.34 2.97 -2.13
C HIS A 422 9.63 2.32 -2.65
N VAL A 423 9.96 2.49 -3.93
CA VAL A 423 11.22 1.96 -4.51
C VAL A 423 12.45 2.57 -3.85
N LEU A 424 12.46 3.89 -3.65
CA LEU A 424 13.59 4.58 -3.01
C LEU A 424 13.86 4.05 -1.60
N TRP A 425 12.80 3.86 -0.80
CA TRP A 425 12.93 3.31 0.55
C TRP A 425 13.40 1.86 0.55
N GLU A 426 12.90 1.03 -0.37
CA GLU A 426 13.28 -0.38 -0.48
C GLU A 426 14.73 -0.57 -0.94
N ILE A 427 15.16 0.17 -1.98
CA ILE A 427 16.55 0.13 -2.45
C ILE A 427 17.50 0.67 -1.38
N GLY A 428 17.12 1.77 -0.72
CA GLY A 428 17.91 2.33 0.38
C GLY A 428 18.07 1.35 1.53
N GLY A 429 16.98 0.71 1.97
CA GLY A 429 17.00 -0.31 3.03
C GLY A 429 17.86 -1.53 2.67
N PHE A 430 17.71 -2.03 1.44
CA PHE A 430 18.48 -3.17 0.94
C PHE A 430 19.98 -2.84 0.85
N GLY A 431 20.34 -1.66 0.36
CA GLY A 431 21.72 -1.20 0.30
C GLY A 431 22.38 -1.13 1.68
N VAL A 432 21.68 -0.59 2.69
CA VAL A 432 22.18 -0.55 4.07
C VAL A 432 22.43 -1.96 4.61
N LEU A 433 21.53 -2.91 4.37
CA LEU A 433 21.70 -4.30 4.81
C LEU A 433 22.89 -5.00 4.14
N ILE A 434 23.12 -4.74 2.85
CA ILE A 434 24.32 -5.23 2.15
C ILE A 434 25.58 -4.63 2.76
N CYS A 435 25.61 -3.31 3.03
CA CYS A 435 26.74 -2.67 3.67
C CYS A 435 27.01 -3.26 5.07
N CYS A 436 25.97 -3.47 5.88
CA CYS A 436 26.10 -4.12 7.18
C CYS A 436 26.67 -5.54 7.06
N PHE A 437 26.17 -6.33 6.11
CA PHE A 437 26.66 -7.68 5.84
C PHE A 437 28.13 -7.68 5.39
N TRP A 438 28.51 -6.74 4.53
CA TRP A 438 29.88 -6.59 4.06
C TRP A 438 30.86 -6.27 5.19
N VAL A 439 30.54 -5.27 6.03
CA VAL A 439 31.37 -4.88 7.18
C VAL A 439 31.54 -6.04 8.17
N LEU A 440 30.45 -6.78 8.41
CA LEU A 440 30.50 -7.95 9.28
C LEU A 440 31.42 -9.04 8.71
N MET A 441 31.35 -9.29 7.40
CA MET A 441 32.19 -10.27 6.72
C MET A 441 33.68 -9.86 6.73
N GLU A 442 33.98 -8.59 6.49
CA GLU A 442 35.34 -8.05 6.50
C GLU A 442 35.99 -8.17 7.89
N HIS A 443 35.27 -7.77 8.94
CA HIS A 443 35.75 -7.92 10.33
C HIS A 443 36.02 -9.39 10.69
N HIS A 444 35.21 -10.32 10.18
CA HIS A 444 35.44 -11.75 10.40
C HIS A 444 36.66 -12.29 9.64
N LEU A 445 36.93 -11.81 8.42
CA LEU A 445 38.13 -12.18 7.66
C LEU A 445 39.40 -11.69 8.37
N GLU A 446 39.40 -10.44 8.84
CA GLU A 446 40.53 -9.85 9.56
C GLU A 446 40.81 -10.58 10.88
N SER A 447 39.77 -11.00 11.61
CA SER A 447 39.96 -11.81 12.83
C SER A 447 40.60 -13.19 12.56
N ARG A 448 40.36 -13.80 11.38
CA ARG A 448 41.00 -15.08 11.01
C ARG A 448 42.47 -14.92 10.60
N GLU A 449 42.85 -13.79 10.00
CA GLU A 449 44.26 -13.51 9.71
C GLU A 449 45.09 -13.30 10.98
N ILE A 450 44.49 -12.77 12.05
CA ILE A 450 45.14 -12.55 13.34
C ILE A 450 45.31 -13.87 14.13
N GLU A 451 44.43 -14.86 13.93
CA GLU A 451 44.50 -16.17 14.60
C GLU A 451 45.40 -17.20 13.90
N LEU A 452 45.89 -16.92 12.69
CA LEU A 452 46.92 -17.75 12.05
C LEU A 452 48.27 -17.50 12.74
N PRO A 453 48.84 -18.50 13.45
CA PRO A 453 50.06 -18.28 14.20
C PRO A 453 51.20 -17.93 13.25
N VAL A 454 51.90 -16.85 13.60
CA VAL A 454 53.26 -16.52 13.17
C VAL A 454 54.19 -17.65 13.62
N HIS A 455 54.15 -18.77 12.92
CA HIS A 455 55.11 -19.86 13.01
C HIS A 455 55.55 -20.22 11.60
N GLN A 456 56.12 -19.25 10.91
CA GLN A 456 57.11 -19.44 9.85
C GLN A 456 57.86 -18.12 9.62
N GLN A 457 58.78 -17.82 10.54
CA GLN A 457 59.97 -17.03 10.26
C GLN A 457 61.12 -17.52 11.13
#